data_AF-A0A4U5LYI1-F1
#
_entry.id   AF-A0A4U5LYI1-F1
#
_cell.length_a   1.000
_cell.length_b   1.000
_cell.length_c   1.000
_cell.angle_alpha   90.00
_cell.angle_beta   90.00
_cell.angle_gamma   90.00
#
_symmetry.space_group_name_H-M   'P 1'
#
loop_
_entity.id
_entity.type
_entity.pdbx_description
1 polymer ?
#
loop_
_entity_poly.entity_id
_entity_poly.type
_entity_poly.pdbx_seq_one_letter_code
_entity_poly.pdbx_strand_id
1 'polypeptide(L)'
;MSTHPHSPLFLSESRSVAMWKMSDFTQPPSPRNNEALIERESRKREDQAEEELRVNPWFHGRIPKDEAEDLLQFDGQFLVRFAKDKTDGVVKTVLSSLWNGTHSHFLVREQMGLFGIEESRFETIPSLIEFHQMRQKPLTHRSGALIIEPVHLKTLNLGKKLLVPYVLKLTALVVVIFTLYFSNLFKPEKTS
;
A
#
# COMPACT_ATOMS: atom_id res chain seq x y z
N MET A 1 24.74 84.23 -39.12
CA MET A 1 23.94 84.42 -37.88
C MET A 1 23.60 83.04 -37.33
N SER A 2 23.83 82.86 -36.02
CA SER A 2 23.45 81.69 -35.19
C SER A 2 21.96 81.36 -35.35
N THR A 3 21.44 80.13 -35.24
CA THR A 3 21.37 79.29 -34.03
C THR A 3 20.99 77.82 -34.35
N HIS A 4 21.45 76.87 -33.52
CA HIS A 4 20.91 75.48 -33.42
C HIS A 4 19.61 75.42 -32.55
N PRO A 5 19.10 74.25 -32.09
CA PRO A 5 18.14 73.37 -32.75
C PRO A 5 16.94 73.00 -31.85
N HIS A 6 15.84 72.43 -32.37
CA HIS A 6 14.90 71.70 -31.51
C HIS A 6 14.25 70.53 -32.25
N SER A 7 14.57 69.31 -31.84
CA SER A 7 13.72 68.12 -32.00
C SER A 7 12.65 68.14 -30.90
N PRO A 8 11.44 67.61 -31.15
CA PRO A 8 10.98 66.57 -30.23
C PRO A 8 10.13 65.44 -30.85
N LEU A 9 10.36 64.28 -30.24
CA LEU A 9 9.36 63.33 -29.72
C LEU A 9 8.56 62.49 -30.71
N PHE A 10 9.11 61.29 -30.89
CA PHE A 10 8.48 60.06 -31.32
C PHE A 10 7.18 59.78 -30.55
N LEU A 11 6.18 59.37 -31.32
CA LEU A 11 4.82 59.11 -30.89
C LEU A 11 4.75 58.07 -29.77
N SER A 12 3.83 58.31 -28.86
CA SER A 12 3.44 57.49 -27.73
C SER A 12 3.07 56.06 -28.14
N GLU A 13 3.73 55.08 -27.53
CA GLU A 13 3.18 53.74 -27.42
C GLU A 13 2.92 53.46 -25.94
N SER A 14 1.73 53.85 -25.50
CA SER A 14 1.17 53.50 -24.20
C SER A 14 0.80 52.02 -24.20
N ARG A 15 1.76 51.16 -23.91
CA ARG A 15 1.51 49.82 -23.40
C ARG A 15 2.08 49.74 -22.01
N SER A 16 1.17 49.77 -21.03
CA SER A 16 1.42 49.43 -19.64
C SER A 16 1.96 47.99 -19.55
N VAL A 17 3.24 47.80 -19.80
CA VAL A 17 3.97 46.61 -19.37
C VAL A 17 4.42 46.93 -17.97
N ALA A 18 3.81 46.27 -16.99
CA ALA A 18 4.20 46.37 -15.59
C ALA A 18 5.73 46.23 -15.48
N MET A 19 6.38 47.31 -15.06
CA MET A 19 7.80 47.33 -14.76
C MET A 19 7.98 46.55 -13.45
N TRP A 20 8.21 45.24 -13.58
CA TRP A 20 8.47 44.36 -12.45
C TRP A 20 9.70 44.87 -11.68
N LYS A 21 9.50 45.27 -10.42
CA LYS A 21 10.61 45.67 -9.54
C LYS A 21 11.35 44.41 -9.11
N MET A 22 12.67 44.40 -9.29
CA MET A 22 13.57 43.32 -8.85
C MET A 22 13.56 43.05 -7.33
N SER A 23 12.81 43.82 -6.53
CA SER A 23 12.61 43.59 -5.10
C SER A 23 11.42 42.67 -4.76
N ASP A 24 10.57 42.31 -5.73
CA ASP A 24 9.42 41.42 -5.50
C ASP A 24 9.76 39.93 -5.64
N PHE A 25 11.04 39.62 -5.89
CA PHE A 25 11.55 38.26 -5.75
C PHE A 25 11.61 37.90 -4.26
N THR A 26 10.49 37.41 -3.75
CA THR A 26 10.54 36.42 -2.67
C THR A 26 11.54 35.36 -3.13
N GLN A 27 12.59 35.15 -2.35
CA GLN A 27 13.64 34.16 -2.64
C GLN A 27 12.97 32.89 -3.21
N PRO A 28 13.42 32.35 -4.36
CA PRO A 28 12.92 31.06 -4.80
C PRO A 28 13.05 30.09 -3.63
N PRO A 29 11.98 29.34 -3.29
CA PRO A 29 12.02 28.47 -2.11
C PRO A 29 13.24 27.58 -2.19
N SER A 30 14.00 27.48 -1.09
CA SER A 30 15.24 26.70 -1.09
C SER A 30 14.97 25.25 -1.54
N PRO A 31 15.95 24.56 -2.14
CA PRO A 31 15.84 23.14 -2.52
C PRO A 31 15.51 22.18 -1.36
N ARG A 32 15.50 22.68 -0.11
CA ARG A 32 15.07 21.91 1.06
C ARG A 32 13.57 22.03 1.32
N ASN A 33 12.95 23.13 0.88
CA ASN A 33 11.55 23.43 1.12
C ASN A 33 10.64 22.74 0.08
N ASN A 34 11.08 22.64 -1.18
CA ASN A 34 10.35 21.93 -2.24
C ASN A 34 10.31 20.41 -1.99
N GLU A 35 11.42 19.79 -1.55
CA GLU A 35 11.46 18.36 -1.18
C GLU A 35 10.49 18.05 -0.04
N ALA A 36 10.51 18.86 1.02
CA ALA A 36 9.62 18.69 2.17
C ALA A 36 8.14 18.85 1.78
N LEU A 37 7.82 19.76 0.85
CA LEU A 37 6.47 19.94 0.33
C LEU A 37 6.01 18.74 -0.49
N ILE A 38 6.87 18.22 -1.39
CA ILE A 38 6.58 17.02 -2.19
C ILE A 38 6.27 15.84 -1.29
N GLU A 39 7.07 15.63 -0.25
CA GLU A 39 6.87 14.49 0.65
C GLU A 39 5.65 14.64 1.56
N ARG A 40 5.29 15.88 1.92
CA ARG A 40 4.06 16.16 2.65
C ARG A 40 2.83 15.87 1.78
N GLU A 41 2.87 16.29 0.52
CA GLU A 41 1.78 16.06 -0.42
C GLU A 41 1.66 14.56 -0.79
N SER A 42 2.78 13.86 -0.95
CA SER A 42 2.76 12.41 -1.21
C SER A 42 2.14 11.64 -0.05
N ARG A 43 2.54 11.94 1.20
CA ARG A 43 1.92 11.36 2.40
C ARG A 43 0.42 11.63 2.45
N LYS A 44 0.01 12.86 2.18
CA LYS A 44 -1.41 13.23 2.18
C LYS A 44 -2.21 12.42 1.15
N ARG A 45 -1.65 12.19 -0.04
CA ARG A 45 -2.28 11.32 -1.06
C ARG A 45 -2.33 9.86 -0.62
N GLU A 46 -1.27 9.34 -0.01
CA GLU A 46 -1.27 7.98 0.54
C GLU A 46 -2.36 7.81 1.61
N ASP A 47 -2.46 8.75 2.55
CA ASP A 47 -3.47 8.72 3.61
C ASP A 47 -4.89 8.79 3.05
N GLN A 48 -5.10 9.64 2.04
CA GLN A 48 -6.38 9.74 1.35
C GLN A 48 -6.73 8.44 0.61
N ALA A 49 -5.79 7.88 -0.15
CA ALA A 49 -5.99 6.61 -0.85
C ALA A 49 -6.25 5.45 0.13
N GLU A 50 -5.60 5.47 1.30
CA GLU A 50 -5.86 4.49 2.36
C GLU A 50 -7.29 4.60 2.86
N GLU A 51 -7.77 5.81 3.15
CA GLU A 51 -9.14 6.06 3.62
C GLU A 51 -10.19 5.63 2.57
N GLU A 52 -9.97 5.94 1.30
CA GLU A 52 -10.85 5.54 0.20
C GLU A 52 -10.92 4.01 0.05
N LEU A 53 -9.85 3.29 0.37
CA LEU A 53 -9.81 1.84 0.28
C LEU A 53 -10.32 1.14 1.54
N ARG A 54 -10.21 1.76 2.73
CA ARG A 54 -10.63 1.19 4.03
C ARG A 54 -12.09 0.75 4.08
N VAL A 55 -12.96 1.39 3.31
CA VAL A 55 -14.39 1.02 3.24
C VAL A 55 -14.61 -0.35 2.59
N ASN A 56 -13.62 -0.88 1.88
CA ASN A 56 -13.74 -2.12 1.14
C ASN A 56 -13.33 -3.32 2.01
N PRO A 57 -14.17 -4.37 2.13
CA PRO A 57 -13.89 -5.50 3.01
C PRO A 57 -12.68 -6.34 2.57
N TRP A 58 -12.31 -6.29 1.29
CA TRP A 58 -11.14 -6.98 0.73
C TRP A 58 -9.81 -6.21 0.89
N PHE A 59 -9.85 -5.02 1.49
CA PHE A 59 -8.66 -4.22 1.74
C PHE A 59 -8.10 -4.48 3.14
N HIS A 60 -6.81 -4.81 3.21
CA HIS A 60 -6.14 -5.21 4.47
C HIS A 60 -5.12 -4.19 4.96
N GLY A 61 -5.05 -2.99 4.35
CA GLY A 61 -4.07 -1.98 4.75
C GLY A 61 -2.63 -2.42 4.48
N ARG A 62 -1.73 -2.05 5.37
CA ARG A 62 -0.28 -2.27 5.25
C ARG A 62 0.14 -3.61 5.87
N ILE A 63 -0.15 -4.72 5.19
CA ILE A 63 0.30 -6.07 5.59
C ILE A 63 1.48 -6.57 4.72
N PRO A 64 2.45 -7.30 5.30
CA PRO A 64 3.56 -7.88 4.56
C PRO A 64 3.08 -8.97 3.58
N LYS A 65 3.98 -9.33 2.67
CA LYS A 65 3.71 -10.36 1.65
C LYS A 65 3.28 -11.69 2.30
N ASP A 66 4.06 -12.16 3.26
CA ASP A 66 3.87 -13.47 3.88
C ASP A 66 2.54 -13.56 4.64
N GLU A 67 2.12 -12.47 5.30
CA GLU A 67 0.80 -12.41 5.97
C GLU A 67 -0.34 -12.44 4.95
N ALA A 68 -0.17 -11.84 3.78
CA ALA A 68 -1.15 -11.94 2.70
C ALA A 68 -1.25 -13.36 2.15
N GLU A 69 -0.12 -14.07 1.99
CA GLU A 69 -0.11 -15.47 1.56
C GLU A 69 -0.83 -16.38 2.57
N ASP A 70 -0.59 -16.20 3.88
CA ASP A 70 -1.28 -16.95 4.95
C ASP A 70 -2.81 -16.78 4.94
N LEU A 71 -3.30 -15.62 4.49
CA LEU A 71 -4.72 -15.30 4.43
C LEU A 71 -5.41 -15.90 3.20
N LEU A 72 -4.65 -16.18 2.14
CA LEU A 72 -5.14 -16.75 0.88
C LEU A 72 -5.07 -18.27 0.95
N GLN A 73 -6.19 -18.92 1.25
CA GLN A 73 -6.22 -20.36 1.55
C GLN A 73 -6.78 -21.20 0.41
N PHE A 74 -7.60 -20.60 -0.46
CA PHE A 74 -8.28 -21.29 -1.55
C PHE A 74 -8.03 -20.62 -2.90
N ASP A 75 -8.04 -21.41 -3.98
CA ASP A 75 -7.91 -20.91 -5.34
C ASP A 75 -9.05 -19.95 -5.70
N GLY A 76 -8.70 -18.86 -6.37
CA GLY A 76 -9.60 -17.77 -6.70
C GLY A 76 -9.73 -16.72 -5.60
N GLN A 77 -9.10 -16.93 -4.43
CA GLN A 77 -9.08 -15.93 -3.38
C GLN A 77 -8.16 -14.76 -3.72
N PHE A 78 -8.55 -13.57 -3.30
CA PHE A 78 -7.72 -12.36 -3.41
C PHE A 78 -7.93 -11.39 -2.26
N LEU A 79 -6.96 -10.48 -2.09
CA LEU A 79 -7.05 -9.31 -1.24
C LEU A 79 -6.22 -8.16 -1.80
N VAL A 80 -6.50 -6.93 -1.38
CA VAL A 80 -5.67 -5.77 -1.68
C VAL A 80 -4.96 -5.29 -0.43
N ARG A 81 -3.69 -4.93 -0.59
CA ARG A 81 -2.83 -4.43 0.47
C ARG A 81 -1.93 -3.33 -0.05
N PHE A 82 -1.39 -2.54 0.86
CA PHE A 82 -0.26 -1.69 0.59
C PHE A 82 1.05 -2.43 0.81
N ALA A 83 2.02 -2.19 -0.07
CA ALA A 83 3.38 -2.69 0.04
C ALA A 83 4.35 -1.51 -0.06
N LYS A 84 5.29 -1.41 0.86
CA LYS A 84 6.40 -0.47 0.73
C LYS A 84 7.43 -1.07 -0.22
N ASP A 85 7.72 -0.39 -1.32
CA ASP A 85 8.77 -0.82 -2.21
C ASP A 85 10.14 -0.63 -1.53
N LYS A 86 11.03 -1.60 -1.72
CA LYS A 86 12.35 -1.64 -1.08
C LYS A 86 13.32 -0.65 -1.72
N THR A 87 13.11 -0.26 -2.98
CA THR A 87 14.07 0.57 -3.73
C THR A 87 13.85 2.06 -3.52
N ASP A 88 12.60 2.51 -3.59
CA ASP A 88 12.24 3.93 -3.52
C ASP A 88 11.53 4.30 -2.19
N GLY A 89 11.16 3.30 -1.38
CA GLY A 89 10.43 3.49 -0.13
C GLY A 89 8.98 3.93 -0.31
N VAL A 90 8.48 3.99 -1.54
CA VAL A 90 7.13 4.45 -1.88
C VAL A 90 6.11 3.35 -1.59
N VAL A 91 4.96 3.75 -1.09
CA VAL A 91 3.84 2.84 -0.83
C VAL A 91 3.11 2.57 -2.14
N LYS A 92 2.94 1.28 -2.46
CA LYS A 92 2.30 0.81 -3.68
C LYS A 92 1.09 -0.06 -3.35
N THR A 93 0.03 0.08 -4.14
CA THR A 93 -1.15 -0.78 -4.05
C THR A 93 -0.88 -2.12 -4.74
N VAL A 94 -1.09 -3.22 -4.02
CA VAL A 94 -0.84 -4.57 -4.50
C VAL A 94 -2.08 -5.43 -4.32
N LEU A 95 -2.54 -6.04 -5.41
CA LEU A 95 -3.53 -7.10 -5.38
C LEU A 95 -2.80 -8.44 -5.24
N SER A 96 -3.05 -9.16 -4.16
CA SER A 96 -2.50 -10.49 -3.92
C SER A 96 -3.57 -11.54 -4.16
N SER A 97 -3.26 -12.61 -4.90
CA SER A 97 -4.21 -13.69 -5.19
C SER A 97 -3.57 -15.07 -5.06
N LEU A 98 -4.40 -16.07 -4.82
CA LEU A 98 -4.04 -17.49 -4.94
C LEU A 98 -4.80 -18.07 -6.13
N TRP A 99 -4.07 -18.62 -7.10
CA TRP A 99 -4.66 -19.25 -8.27
C TRP A 99 -3.81 -20.43 -8.72
N ASN A 100 -4.43 -21.59 -8.98
CA ASN A 100 -3.77 -22.85 -9.31
C ASN A 100 -2.65 -23.19 -8.32
N GLY A 101 -2.92 -23.02 -7.01
CA GLY A 101 -1.95 -23.27 -5.94
C GLY A 101 -0.75 -22.32 -5.90
N THR A 102 -0.75 -21.24 -6.70
CA THR A 102 0.36 -20.27 -6.76
C THR A 102 -0.07 -18.91 -6.22
N HIS A 103 0.66 -18.41 -5.22
CA HIS A 103 0.51 -17.02 -4.76
C HIS A 103 1.13 -16.05 -5.76
N SER A 104 0.36 -15.05 -6.18
CA SER A 104 0.79 -14.00 -7.09
C SER A 104 0.50 -12.62 -6.53
N HIS A 105 1.33 -11.64 -6.87
CA HIS A 105 1.19 -10.25 -6.41
C HIS A 105 1.27 -9.30 -7.61
N PHE A 106 0.20 -8.55 -7.82
CA PHE A 106 0.04 -7.65 -8.96
C PHE A 106 0.08 -6.21 -8.48
N LEU A 107 1.01 -5.44 -9.02
CA LEU A 107 1.08 -4.01 -8.78
C LEU A 107 -0.08 -3.32 -9.51
N VAL A 108 -0.96 -2.66 -8.76
CA VAL A 108 -1.96 -1.76 -9.33
C VAL A 108 -1.28 -0.45 -9.64
N ARG A 109 -1.20 -0.09 -10.92
CA ARG A 109 -0.58 1.15 -11.38
C ARG A 109 -1.65 2.19 -11.61
N GLU A 110 -1.34 3.42 -11.24
CA GLU A 110 -2.12 4.59 -11.64
C GLU A 110 -1.40 5.30 -12.79
N GLN A 111 -2.11 5.51 -13.90
CA GLN A 111 -1.60 6.25 -15.06
C GLN A 111 -2.70 7.17 -15.58
N MET A 112 -2.41 8.48 -15.63
CA MET A 112 -3.37 9.51 -16.08
C MET A 112 -4.70 9.48 -15.30
N GLY A 113 -4.64 9.19 -13.99
CA GLY A 113 -5.82 9.09 -13.13
C GLY A 113 -6.62 7.80 -13.27
N LEU A 114 -6.12 6.81 -14.03
CA LEU A 114 -6.75 5.51 -14.20
C LEU A 114 -5.92 4.41 -13.54
N PHE A 115 -6.58 3.53 -12.80
CA PHE A 115 -6.02 2.37 -12.14
C PHE A 115 -6.07 1.13 -13.04
N GLY A 116 -5.01 0.32 -13.00
CA GLY A 116 -4.87 -0.81 -13.90
C GLY A 116 -3.86 -1.85 -13.44
N ILE A 117 -4.07 -3.08 -13.91
CA ILE A 117 -3.07 -4.15 -13.94
C ILE A 117 -2.85 -4.48 -15.43
N GLU A 118 -1.59 -4.48 -15.85
CA GLU A 118 -1.21 -4.66 -17.27
C GLU A 118 -1.88 -3.57 -18.17
N GLU A 119 -2.75 -3.97 -19.09
CA GLU A 119 -3.40 -3.09 -20.08
C GLU A 119 -4.77 -2.58 -19.62
N SER A 120 -5.27 -3.03 -18.46
CA SER A 120 -6.59 -2.61 -17.97
C SER A 120 -6.58 -1.17 -17.44
N ARG A 121 -7.70 -0.45 -17.56
CA ARG A 121 -7.81 0.96 -17.18
C ARG A 121 -9.20 1.23 -16.59
N PHE A 122 -9.24 1.73 -15.37
CA PHE A 122 -10.47 1.98 -14.60
C PHE A 122 -10.34 3.26 -13.78
N GLU A 123 -11.46 3.91 -13.50
CA GLU A 123 -11.46 5.14 -12.69
C GLU A 123 -11.15 4.86 -11.21
N THR A 124 -11.44 3.64 -10.73
CA THR A 124 -11.26 3.27 -9.32
C THR A 124 -10.77 1.83 -9.17
N ILE A 125 -10.12 1.52 -8.04
CA ILE A 125 -9.69 0.14 -7.73
C ILE A 125 -10.89 -0.82 -7.56
N PRO A 126 -12.01 -0.43 -6.91
CA PRO A 126 -13.20 -1.27 -6.87
C PRO A 126 -13.74 -1.65 -8.25
N SER A 127 -13.80 -0.70 -9.20
CA SER A 127 -14.28 -0.99 -10.57
C SER A 127 -13.34 -1.92 -11.34
N LEU A 128 -12.02 -1.81 -11.11
CA LEU A 128 -11.04 -2.79 -11.60
C LEU A 128 -11.35 -4.19 -11.10
N ILE A 129 -11.56 -4.34 -9.79
CA ILE A 129 -11.82 -5.64 -9.15
C ILE A 129 -13.13 -6.22 -9.64
N GLU A 130 -14.20 -5.42 -9.65
CA GLU A 130 -15.53 -5.81 -10.11
C GLU A 130 -15.48 -6.34 -11.54
N PHE A 131 -14.77 -5.65 -12.44
CA PHE A 131 -14.62 -6.09 -13.81
C PHE A 131 -13.95 -7.47 -13.90
N HIS A 132 -12.83 -7.69 -13.21
CA HIS A 132 -12.11 -8.96 -13.26
C HIS A 132 -12.93 -10.11 -12.63
N GLN A 133 -13.66 -9.84 -11.54
CA GLN A 133 -14.57 -10.81 -10.92
C GLN A 133 -15.79 -11.13 -11.81
N MET A 134 -16.48 -10.13 -12.33
CA MET A 134 -17.71 -10.35 -13.11
C MET A 134 -17.42 -10.96 -14.48
N ARG A 135 -16.35 -10.53 -15.15
CA ARG A 135 -15.99 -11.01 -16.49
C ARG A 135 -15.14 -12.27 -16.46
N GLN A 136 -14.69 -12.71 -15.28
CA GLN A 136 -13.73 -13.82 -15.13
C GLN A 136 -12.53 -13.62 -16.07
N LYS A 137 -12.04 -12.37 -16.15
CA LYS A 137 -10.89 -12.03 -16.98
C LYS A 137 -9.63 -12.18 -16.14
N PRO A 138 -8.56 -12.83 -16.63
CA PRO A 138 -7.31 -12.94 -15.89
C PRO A 138 -6.70 -11.56 -15.62
N LEU A 139 -6.06 -11.43 -14.45
CA LEU A 139 -5.37 -10.21 -14.03
C LEU A 139 -4.19 -9.87 -14.95
N THR A 140 -3.45 -10.88 -15.40
CA THR A 140 -2.44 -10.73 -16.45
C THR A 140 -2.46 -11.90 -17.42
N HIS A 141 -2.02 -11.68 -18.66
CA HIS A 141 -1.90 -12.78 -19.63
C HIS A 141 -0.94 -13.88 -19.15
N ARG A 142 0.18 -13.51 -18.54
CA ARG A 142 1.21 -14.45 -18.09
C ARG A 142 0.74 -15.34 -16.93
N SER A 143 0.09 -14.76 -15.92
CA SER A 143 -0.32 -15.52 -14.74
C SER A 143 -1.58 -16.35 -14.98
N GLY A 144 -2.45 -15.89 -15.89
CA GLY A 144 -3.79 -16.47 -16.06
C GLY A 144 -4.65 -16.39 -14.79
N ALA A 145 -4.24 -15.60 -13.79
CA ALA A 145 -4.85 -15.59 -12.46
C ALA A 145 -6.25 -14.98 -12.50
N LEU A 146 -7.26 -15.76 -12.10
CA LEU A 146 -8.63 -15.30 -11.91
C LEU A 146 -8.86 -14.93 -10.45
N ILE A 147 -9.70 -13.92 -10.23
CA ILE A 147 -10.19 -13.54 -8.91
C ILE A 147 -11.68 -13.81 -8.81
N ILE A 148 -12.08 -14.51 -7.77
CA ILE A 148 -13.43 -15.02 -7.58
C ILE A 148 -13.94 -14.54 -6.23
N GLU A 149 -13.25 -14.89 -5.15
CA GLU A 149 -13.70 -14.64 -3.78
C GLU A 149 -12.77 -13.64 -3.07
N PRO A 150 -13.30 -12.54 -2.51
CA PRO A 150 -12.50 -11.66 -1.66
C PRO A 150 -12.23 -12.30 -0.30
N VAL A 151 -10.99 -12.23 0.16
CA VAL A 151 -10.69 -12.46 1.58
C VAL A 151 -11.06 -11.21 2.35
N HIS A 152 -12.15 -11.29 3.12
CA HIS A 152 -12.55 -10.17 3.95
C HIS A 152 -11.57 -9.97 5.12
N LEU A 153 -11.35 -8.71 5.49
CA LEU A 153 -10.62 -8.32 6.69
C LEU A 153 -11.31 -8.92 7.92
N LYS A 154 -10.87 -10.09 8.34
CA LYS A 154 -11.32 -10.73 9.58
C LYS A 154 -10.68 -9.99 10.74
N THR A 155 -11.49 -9.47 11.64
CA THR A 155 -11.09 -8.87 12.92
C THR A 155 -9.98 -9.70 13.57
N LEU A 156 -8.75 -9.17 13.57
CA LEU A 156 -7.51 -9.68 14.19
C LEU A 156 -7.55 -11.17 14.63
N ASN A 157 -7.12 -12.10 13.77
CA ASN A 157 -6.76 -13.47 14.17
C ASN A 157 -5.41 -13.53 14.95
N LEU A 158 -4.96 -12.42 15.54
CA LEU A 158 -3.73 -12.33 16.34
C LEU A 158 -3.78 -13.28 17.55
N GLY A 159 -4.98 -13.50 18.11
CA GLY A 159 -5.20 -14.44 19.19
C GLY A 159 -4.96 -15.91 18.80
N LYS A 160 -5.19 -16.31 17.55
CA LYS A 160 -5.07 -17.73 17.15
C LYS A 160 -3.63 -18.14 16.84
N LYS A 161 -2.84 -17.25 16.20
CA LYS A 161 -1.43 -17.54 15.85
C LYS A 161 -0.52 -17.65 17.09
N LEU A 162 -0.77 -16.87 18.14
CA LEU A 162 0.01 -16.93 19.39
C LEU A 162 -0.48 -18.01 20.37
N LEU A 163 -1.76 -18.37 20.31
CA LEU A 163 -2.35 -19.33 21.24
C LEU A 163 -1.94 -20.78 20.93
N VAL A 164 -1.83 -21.17 19.65
CA VAL A 164 -1.42 -22.54 19.28
C VAL A 164 -0.05 -22.94 19.86
N PRO A 165 1.06 -22.18 19.67
CA PRO A 165 2.34 -22.54 20.26
C PRO A 165 2.32 -22.44 21.79
N TYR A 166 1.52 -21.54 22.37
CA TYR A 166 1.41 -21.41 23.82
C TYR A 166 0.67 -22.61 24.45
N VAL A 167 -0.44 -23.05 23.86
CA VAL A 167 -1.17 -24.25 24.28
C VAL A 167 -0.31 -25.51 24.11
N LEU A 168 0.47 -25.60 23.02
CA LEU A 168 1.40 -26.71 22.82
C LEU A 168 2.49 -26.75 23.91
N LYS A 169 3.03 -25.58 24.32
CA LYS A 169 3.99 -25.49 25.42
C LYS A 169 3.37 -25.83 26.77
N LEU A 170 2.15 -25.36 27.05
CA LEU A 170 1.45 -25.66 28.30
C LEU A 170 1.10 -27.15 28.41
N THR A 171 0.63 -27.75 27.33
CA THR A 171 0.33 -29.20 27.30
C THR A 171 1.59 -30.03 27.53
N ALA A 172 2.71 -29.70 26.88
CA ALA A 172 3.99 -30.35 27.14
C ALA A 172 4.44 -30.20 28.60
N LEU A 173 4.29 -28.99 29.20
CA LEU A 173 4.62 -28.74 30.60
C LEU A 173 3.75 -29.58 31.55
N VAL A 174 2.44 -29.68 31.30
CA VAL A 174 1.51 -30.48 32.10
C VAL A 174 1.88 -31.96 32.02
N VAL A 175 2.24 -32.48 30.84
CA VAL A 175 2.70 -33.88 30.68
C VAL A 175 4.00 -34.12 31.46
N VAL A 176 4.96 -33.19 31.42
CA VAL A 176 6.19 -33.28 32.22
C VAL A 176 5.88 -33.28 33.71
N ILE A 177 5.02 -32.38 34.19
CA ILE A 177 4.64 -32.33 35.61
C ILE A 177 3.94 -33.63 36.04
N PHE A 178 3.00 -34.13 35.24
CA PHE A 178 2.28 -35.37 35.52
C PHE A 178 3.22 -36.57 35.59
N THR A 179 4.15 -36.70 34.64
CA THR A 179 5.16 -37.78 34.62
C THR A 179 6.11 -37.70 35.81
N LEU A 180 6.56 -36.49 36.21
CA LEU A 180 7.40 -36.30 37.40
C LEU A 180 6.65 -36.67 38.68
N TYR A 181 5.39 -36.26 38.81
CA TYR A 181 4.55 -36.57 39.97
C TYR A 181 4.30 -38.08 40.09
N PHE A 182 3.96 -38.73 38.98
CA PHE A 182 3.73 -40.19 38.94
C PHE A 182 5.00 -40.98 39.27
N SER A 183 6.15 -40.53 38.75
CA SER A 183 7.45 -41.14 39.04
C SER A 183 7.86 -41.00 40.51
N ASN A 184 7.40 -39.95 41.19
CA ASN A 184 7.69 -39.73 42.61
C ASN A 184 6.73 -40.50 43.53
N LEU A 185 5.48 -40.70 43.10
CA LEU A 185 4.47 -41.49 43.84
C LEU A 185 4.77 -42.99 43.86
N PHE A 186 5.34 -43.52 42.79
CA PHE A 186 5.65 -44.94 42.65
C PHE A 186 7.09 -45.31 43.02
N LYS A 187 7.77 -44.48 43.81
CA LYS A 187 9.09 -44.86 44.35
C LYS A 187 8.88 -46.07 45.28
N PRO A 188 9.31 -47.28 44.92
CA PRO A 188 9.09 -48.44 45.77
C PRO A 188 9.88 -48.23 47.06
N GLU A 189 9.19 -48.38 48.20
CA GLU A 189 9.80 -48.41 49.52
C GLU A 189 10.84 -49.53 49.52
N LYS A 190 12.11 -49.17 49.71
CA LYS A 190 13.18 -50.16 49.79
C LYS A 190 12.98 -50.95 51.07
N THR A 191 12.37 -52.13 50.96
CA THR A 191 12.32 -53.11 52.04
C THR A 191 13.75 -53.54 52.36
N SER A 192 14.22 -53.15 53.53
CA SER A 192 15.45 -53.64 54.16
C SER A 192 15.33 -55.09 54.60
#